data_AF-A0A6A6BVM8-F1
#
_entry.id   AF-A0A6A6BVM8-F1
#
_cell.length_a   1.000
_cell.length_b   1.000
_cell.length_c   1.000
_cell.angle_alpha   90.00
_cell.angle_beta   90.00
_cell.angle_gamma   90.00
#
_symmetry.space_group_name_H-M   'P 1'
#
loop_
_entity.id
_entity.type
_entity.pdbx_description
1 polymer ?
#
loop_
_entity_poly.entity_id
_entity_poly.type
_entity_poly.pdbx_seq_one_letter_code
_entity_poly.pdbx_strand_id
1 'polypeptide(L)'
;EIKTCDSILGSLDFPEMNARQTAIPRAHDKTFEWMYAPKSPLEDWLRSSRALFWVNGKAGSGKSTLMRFVTSKTETRDLLQQWAGKESLHIVTMFFWFLGTHLQKSEEGLLRSVLYQILTASRDLIPVAAPRRWKAITNALETWGKEDYKNAAGYDWTADELLDAMERITQCTSMHKFGFFIDGLDEYHADHRRLVKLIEKLALNPDFKFCVSSRPWNPFENAFGSQPDSFVLEELTKQDIRNYVFEELSEHIEDQPEVKTLLDEIAEKAQGVFLWVYLTVKSLLEGLDEGDSIRILRQRVEQLPSDLGAYFDLILSRVHHVYKSMNGTALQLSFEAAQ
;
A
#
# COMPACT_ATOMS: atom_id res chain seq x y z
N GLU A 1 7.05 -12.65 -32.04
CA GLU A 1 7.16 -12.86 -30.58
C GLU A 1 7.29 -11.57 -29.78
N ILE A 2 8.44 -10.87 -29.79
CA ILE A 2 8.65 -9.64 -28.98
C ILE A 2 7.50 -8.62 -29.14
N LYS A 3 7.12 -8.30 -30.39
CA LYS A 3 6.00 -7.38 -30.68
C LYS A 3 4.65 -7.89 -30.14
N THR A 4 4.42 -9.19 -30.15
CA THR A 4 3.22 -9.82 -29.59
C THR A 4 3.20 -9.62 -28.08
N CYS A 5 4.31 -9.89 -27.40
CA CYS A 5 4.47 -9.66 -25.96
C CYS A 5 4.21 -8.18 -25.62
N ASP A 6 4.90 -7.26 -26.30
CA ASP A 6 4.81 -5.83 -26.02
C ASP A 6 3.38 -5.30 -26.27
N SER A 7 2.67 -5.82 -27.28
CA SER A 7 1.28 -5.45 -27.54
C SER A 7 0.32 -5.92 -26.45
N ILE A 8 0.51 -7.14 -25.92
CA ILE A 8 -0.33 -7.66 -24.84
C ILE A 8 -0.04 -6.92 -23.55
N LEU A 9 1.23 -6.70 -23.21
CA LEU A 9 1.64 -5.91 -22.05
C LEU A 9 1.09 -4.49 -22.11
N GLY A 10 1.22 -3.82 -23.27
CA GLY A 10 0.68 -2.48 -23.49
C GLY A 10 -0.84 -2.40 -23.37
N SER A 11 -1.58 -3.50 -23.61
CA SER A 11 -3.04 -3.54 -23.42
C SER A 11 -3.48 -3.71 -21.96
N LEU A 12 -2.58 -4.18 -21.07
CA LEU A 12 -2.84 -4.29 -19.64
C LEU A 12 -2.49 -3.00 -18.90
N ASP A 13 -1.48 -2.27 -19.39
CA ASP A 13 -1.01 -1.02 -18.81
C ASP A 13 -2.10 0.06 -18.73
N PHE A 14 -1.99 0.95 -17.74
CA PHE A 14 -2.79 2.17 -17.64
C PHE A 14 -1.99 3.27 -16.90
N PRO A 15 -2.17 4.55 -17.25
CA PRO A 15 -1.27 5.62 -16.83
C PRO A 15 -1.07 5.74 -15.31
N GLU A 16 -2.12 5.52 -14.53
CA GLU A 16 -2.10 5.69 -13.08
C GLU A 16 -1.67 4.45 -12.29
N MET A 17 -1.25 3.37 -12.97
CA MET A 17 -0.94 2.05 -12.38
C MET A 17 0.02 2.15 -11.18
N ASN A 18 1.07 2.97 -11.30
CA ASN A 18 2.09 3.12 -10.25
C ASN A 18 2.00 4.48 -9.53
N ALA A 19 1.00 5.30 -9.84
CA ALA A 19 0.89 6.67 -9.35
C ALA A 19 0.72 6.70 -7.82
N ARG A 20 -0.13 5.82 -7.27
CA ARG A 20 -0.36 5.75 -5.82
C ARG A 20 0.90 5.39 -5.06
N GLN A 21 1.61 4.34 -5.48
CA GLN A 21 2.85 3.91 -4.84
C GLN A 21 3.93 5.00 -4.85
N THR A 22 4.02 5.73 -5.97
CA THR A 22 4.98 6.84 -6.15
C THR A 22 4.66 8.02 -5.24
N ALA A 23 3.38 8.33 -5.03
CA ALA A 23 2.91 9.45 -4.22
C ALA A 23 3.04 9.20 -2.70
N ILE A 24 3.16 7.95 -2.25
CA ILE A 24 3.39 7.64 -0.83
C ILE A 24 4.78 8.18 -0.44
N PRO A 25 4.95 8.89 0.69
CA PRO A 25 6.26 9.32 1.19
C PRO A 25 7.18 8.15 1.54
N ARG A 26 8.49 8.38 1.61
CA ARG A 26 9.40 7.35 2.13
C ARG A 26 9.19 7.23 3.64
N ALA A 27 9.40 6.03 4.18
CA ALA A 27 9.51 5.89 5.62
C ALA A 27 10.69 6.73 6.12
N HIS A 28 10.56 7.24 7.34
CA HIS A 28 11.62 7.97 8.00
C HIS A 28 12.79 7.01 8.31
N ASP A 29 14.03 7.51 8.30
CA ASP A 29 15.25 6.68 8.23
C ASP A 29 15.40 5.70 9.40
N LYS A 30 14.69 5.91 10.52
CA LYS A 30 14.70 5.05 11.72
C LYS A 30 13.35 4.47 12.13
N THR A 31 12.41 4.33 11.18
CA THR A 31 11.11 3.68 11.45
C THR A 31 11.01 2.35 10.73
N PHE A 32 10.19 1.44 11.27
CA PHE A 32 9.92 0.09 10.72
C PHE A 32 11.12 -0.86 10.64
N GLU A 33 12.32 -0.51 11.10
CA GLU A 33 13.47 -1.44 11.10
C GLU A 33 13.20 -2.72 11.91
N TRP A 34 12.40 -2.59 12.97
CA TRP A 34 11.94 -3.70 13.81
C TRP A 34 11.18 -4.80 13.02
N MET A 35 10.69 -4.49 11.81
CA MET A 35 10.05 -5.45 10.92
C MET A 35 10.98 -6.59 10.48
N TYR A 36 12.30 -6.42 10.54
CA TYR A 36 13.29 -7.46 10.23
C TYR A 36 14.10 -7.89 11.45
N ALA A 37 13.70 -7.47 12.64
CA ALA A 37 14.32 -7.98 13.87
C ALA A 37 14.08 -9.50 13.98
N PRO A 38 15.03 -10.26 14.54
CA PRO A 38 14.89 -11.71 14.69
C PRO A 38 13.56 -12.11 15.31
N LYS A 39 12.81 -12.99 14.63
CA LYS A 39 11.47 -13.48 15.04
C LYS A 39 10.38 -12.41 14.97
N SER A 40 10.55 -11.38 14.14
CA SER A 40 9.44 -10.49 13.83
C SER A 40 8.36 -11.27 13.07
N PRO A 41 7.07 -10.88 13.19
CA PRO A 41 5.99 -11.55 12.46
C PRO A 41 6.23 -11.58 10.95
N LEU A 42 6.77 -10.50 10.38
CA LEU A 42 7.06 -10.42 8.95
C LEU A 42 8.20 -11.35 8.56
N GLU A 43 9.32 -11.35 9.29
CA GLU A 43 10.46 -12.23 8.97
C GLU A 43 10.02 -13.71 9.00
N ASP A 44 9.30 -14.10 10.05
CA ASP A 44 8.78 -15.45 10.23
C ASP A 44 7.83 -15.84 9.09
N TRP A 45 6.97 -14.92 8.64
CA TRP A 45 6.09 -15.16 7.50
C TRP A 45 6.86 -15.30 6.19
N LEU A 46 7.79 -14.37 5.89
CA LEU A 46 8.57 -14.33 4.65
C LEU A 46 9.32 -15.64 4.40
N ARG A 47 9.87 -16.27 5.45
CA ARG A 47 10.58 -17.56 5.37
C ARG A 47 9.69 -18.79 5.35
N SER A 48 8.49 -18.71 5.94
CA SER A 48 7.60 -19.87 6.09
C SER A 48 6.95 -20.32 4.77
N SER A 49 6.16 -21.40 4.79
CA SER A 49 5.30 -21.78 3.66
C SER A 49 3.90 -21.15 3.71
N ARG A 50 3.66 -20.22 4.65
CA ARG A 50 2.34 -19.62 4.88
C ARG A 50 2.04 -18.60 3.80
N ALA A 51 0.83 -18.67 3.24
CA ALA A 51 0.49 -17.96 2.01
C ALA A 51 0.01 -16.53 2.24
N LEU A 52 -0.53 -16.20 3.42
CA LEU A 52 -1.14 -14.89 3.67
C LEU A 52 -0.58 -14.26 4.94
N PHE A 53 -0.34 -12.96 4.87
CA PHE A 53 0.04 -12.10 5.98
C PHE A 53 -0.77 -10.82 5.94
N TRP A 54 -1.34 -10.43 7.08
CA TRP A 54 -2.23 -9.27 7.16
C TRP A 54 -1.66 -8.17 8.05
N VAL A 55 -1.38 -7.02 7.44
CA VAL A 55 -1.05 -5.77 8.11
C VAL A 55 -2.35 -5.03 8.44
N ASN A 56 -2.80 -5.19 9.67
CA ASN A 56 -3.98 -4.48 10.19
C ASN A 56 -3.57 -3.11 10.75
N GLY A 57 -4.48 -2.15 10.71
CA GLY A 57 -4.34 -0.94 11.50
C GLY A 57 -5.28 0.21 11.16
N LYS A 58 -5.35 1.19 12.05
CA LYS A 58 -6.20 2.39 11.92
C LYS A 58 -5.89 3.26 10.70
N ALA A 59 -6.81 4.16 10.38
CA ALA A 59 -6.55 5.22 9.42
C ALA A 59 -5.37 6.09 9.90
N GLY A 60 -4.44 6.42 9.00
CA GLY A 60 -3.30 7.26 9.34
C GLY A 60 -2.21 6.60 10.19
N SER A 61 -2.26 5.30 10.48
CA SER A 61 -1.20 4.59 11.25
C SER A 61 0.07 4.30 10.46
N GLY A 62 0.10 4.59 9.16
CA GLY A 62 1.29 4.43 8.31
C GLY A 62 1.37 3.12 7.51
N LYS A 63 0.27 2.35 7.38
CA LYS A 63 0.22 1.09 6.60
C LYS A 63 0.80 1.21 5.19
N SER A 64 0.36 2.18 4.40
CA SER A 64 0.86 2.38 3.03
C SER A 64 2.36 2.72 2.99
N THR A 65 2.82 3.50 3.97
CA THR A 65 4.25 3.82 4.13
C THR A 65 5.04 2.56 4.48
N LEU A 66 4.52 1.72 5.39
CA LEU A 66 5.10 0.43 5.73
C LEU A 66 5.12 -0.51 4.51
N MET A 67 4.03 -0.65 3.75
CA MET A 67 3.98 -1.51 2.56
C MET A 67 4.99 -1.08 1.50
N ARG A 68 5.15 0.23 1.29
CA ARG A 68 6.21 0.78 0.42
C ARG A 68 7.61 0.51 0.98
N PHE A 69 7.79 0.66 2.30
CA PHE A 69 9.06 0.35 2.95
C PHE A 69 9.43 -1.13 2.74
N VAL A 70 8.54 -2.06 3.09
CA VAL A 70 8.79 -3.50 3.00
C VAL A 70 9.12 -3.93 1.57
N THR A 71 8.38 -3.44 0.57
CA THR A 71 8.59 -3.79 -0.83
C THR A 71 9.87 -3.22 -1.45
N SER A 72 10.46 -2.18 -0.85
CA SER A 72 11.70 -1.56 -1.33
C SER A 72 12.97 -2.10 -0.66
N LYS A 73 12.84 -2.95 0.36
CA LYS A 73 13.95 -3.50 1.13
C LYS A 73 14.53 -4.76 0.49
N THR A 74 15.86 -4.83 0.46
CA THR A 74 16.62 -6.00 0.00
C THR A 74 16.37 -7.21 0.88
N GLU A 75 16.19 -7.00 2.19
CA GLU A 75 15.92 -8.02 3.20
C GLU A 75 14.63 -8.79 2.88
N THR A 76 13.57 -8.10 2.46
CA THR A 76 12.32 -8.75 2.00
C THR A 76 12.59 -9.68 0.82
N ARG A 77 13.36 -9.21 -0.17
CA ARG A 77 13.69 -9.99 -1.36
C ARG A 77 14.52 -11.20 -0.99
N ASP A 78 15.53 -11.03 -0.14
CA ASP A 78 16.43 -12.11 0.27
C ASP A 78 15.69 -13.18 1.08
N LEU A 79 14.80 -12.77 1.98
CA LEU A 79 13.97 -13.69 2.77
C LEU A 79 12.95 -14.44 1.91
N LEU A 80 12.30 -13.77 0.95
CA LEU A 80 11.43 -14.43 -0.02
C LEU A 80 12.22 -15.36 -0.96
N GLN A 81 13.46 -15.01 -1.32
CA GLN A 81 14.29 -15.85 -2.18
C GLN A 81 14.69 -17.14 -1.46
N GLN A 82 14.87 -17.10 -0.13
CA GLN A 82 15.06 -18.31 0.66
C GLN A 82 13.84 -19.24 0.58
N TRP A 83 12.63 -18.68 0.68
CA TRP A 83 11.39 -19.44 0.47
C TRP A 83 11.27 -19.97 -0.97
N ALA A 84 11.65 -19.16 -1.97
CA ALA A 84 11.60 -19.55 -3.37
C ALA A 84 12.65 -20.59 -3.77
N GLY A 85 13.72 -20.73 -2.98
CA GLY A 85 14.80 -21.67 -3.27
C GLY A 85 15.50 -21.33 -4.59
N LYS A 86 15.42 -22.25 -5.55
CA LYS A 86 16.05 -22.12 -6.88
C LYS A 86 15.13 -21.50 -7.94
N GLU A 87 13.86 -21.28 -7.60
CA GLU A 87 12.86 -20.74 -8.52
C GLU A 87 13.04 -19.22 -8.67
N SER A 88 12.53 -18.68 -9.79
CA SER A 88 12.61 -17.26 -10.07
C SER A 88 11.60 -16.51 -9.21
N LEU A 89 12.08 -15.66 -8.30
CA LEU A 89 11.24 -14.83 -7.45
C LEU A 89 10.84 -13.53 -8.15
N HIS A 90 9.54 -13.24 -8.11
CA HIS A 90 8.94 -12.01 -8.58
C HIS A 90 8.16 -11.34 -7.45
N ILE A 91 8.40 -10.05 -7.23
CA ILE A 91 7.64 -9.24 -6.28
C ILE A 91 6.66 -8.41 -7.08
N VAL A 92 5.38 -8.53 -6.75
CA VAL A 92 4.27 -7.82 -7.40
C VAL A 92 3.63 -6.90 -6.39
N THR A 93 3.47 -5.62 -6.73
CA THR A 93 2.91 -4.62 -5.82
C THR A 93 1.66 -3.99 -6.38
N MET A 94 0.65 -3.79 -5.53
CA MET A 94 -0.57 -3.05 -5.87
C MET A 94 -0.95 -2.15 -4.69
N PHE A 95 -1.27 -0.90 -4.98
CA PHE A 95 -1.69 0.08 -3.97
C PHE A 95 -3.04 0.65 -4.38
N PHE A 96 -4.10 0.22 -3.71
CA PHE A 96 -5.42 0.80 -3.94
C PHE A 96 -5.44 2.27 -3.54
N TRP A 97 -6.27 3.04 -4.24
CA TRP A 97 -6.50 4.43 -3.92
C TRP A 97 -7.96 4.82 -4.14
N PHE A 98 -8.69 5.03 -3.06
CA PHE A 98 -10.12 5.33 -3.07
C PHE A 98 -10.42 6.66 -3.78
N LEU A 99 -9.55 7.65 -3.58
CA LEU A 99 -9.61 8.96 -4.25
C LEU A 99 -8.96 8.95 -5.65
N GLY A 100 -8.45 7.80 -6.08
CA GLY A 100 -7.89 7.61 -7.42
C GLY A 100 -8.95 7.35 -8.48
N THR A 101 -8.46 7.03 -9.69
CA THR A 101 -9.30 6.67 -10.83
C THR A 101 -10.08 5.37 -10.56
N HIS A 102 -11.10 5.07 -11.37
CA HIS A 102 -11.84 3.82 -11.26
C HIS A 102 -10.94 2.58 -11.25
N LEU A 103 -9.89 2.54 -12.09
CA LEU A 103 -8.95 1.41 -12.13
C LEU A 103 -8.14 1.30 -10.84
N GLN A 104 -7.76 2.40 -10.19
CA GLN A 104 -6.99 2.38 -8.95
C GLN A 104 -7.77 1.86 -7.73
N LYS A 105 -9.08 1.60 -7.86
CA LYS A 105 -9.96 1.10 -6.79
C LYS A 105 -10.82 -0.10 -7.18
N SER A 106 -10.59 -0.72 -8.35
CA SER A 106 -11.44 -1.78 -8.91
C SER A 106 -10.74 -3.13 -9.07
N GLU A 107 -11.53 -4.19 -9.31
CA GLU A 107 -11.02 -5.55 -9.55
C GLU A 107 -10.28 -5.61 -10.89
N GLU A 108 -10.77 -4.88 -11.88
CA GLU A 108 -10.14 -4.77 -13.20
C GLU A 108 -8.72 -4.18 -13.07
N GLY A 109 -8.57 -3.07 -12.34
CA GLY A 109 -7.25 -2.47 -12.16
C GLY A 109 -6.31 -3.34 -11.35
N LEU A 110 -6.80 -4.02 -10.30
CA LEU A 110 -6.01 -5.03 -9.57
C LEU A 110 -5.48 -6.10 -10.51
N LEU A 111 -6.36 -6.75 -11.27
CA LEU A 111 -5.98 -7.85 -12.16
C LEU A 111 -5.04 -7.38 -13.28
N ARG A 112 -5.32 -6.21 -13.88
CA ARG A 112 -4.46 -5.61 -14.90
C ARG A 112 -3.06 -5.30 -14.36
N SER A 113 -2.96 -4.66 -13.20
CA SER A 113 -1.68 -4.35 -12.55
C SER A 113 -0.88 -5.60 -12.19
N VAL A 114 -1.56 -6.62 -11.65
CA VAL A 114 -0.93 -7.89 -11.29
C VAL A 114 -0.45 -8.63 -12.54
N LEU A 115 -1.31 -8.82 -13.53
CA LEU A 115 -0.96 -9.49 -14.79
C LEU A 115 0.16 -8.75 -15.52
N TYR A 116 0.09 -7.43 -15.60
CA TYR A 116 1.14 -6.62 -16.23
C TYR A 116 2.50 -6.87 -15.59
N GLN A 117 2.59 -6.87 -14.26
CA GLN A 117 3.85 -7.10 -13.54
C GLN A 117 4.35 -8.54 -13.69
N ILE A 118 3.47 -9.54 -13.55
CA ILE A 118 3.83 -10.96 -13.74
C ILE A 118 4.38 -11.18 -15.16
N LEU A 119 3.64 -10.74 -16.17
CA LEU A 119 3.98 -10.97 -17.58
C LEU A 119 5.17 -10.14 -18.06
N THR A 120 5.41 -8.98 -17.44
CA THR A 120 6.63 -8.19 -17.69
C THR A 120 7.86 -8.93 -17.16
N ALA A 121 7.74 -9.54 -15.97
CA ALA A 121 8.83 -10.26 -15.34
C ALA A 121 9.08 -11.66 -15.95
N SER A 122 8.03 -12.31 -16.46
CA SER A 122 8.08 -13.64 -17.09
C SER A 122 7.29 -13.64 -18.40
N ARG A 123 7.93 -13.19 -19.48
CA ARG A 123 7.30 -13.06 -20.81
C ARG A 123 6.87 -14.39 -21.41
N ASP A 124 7.47 -15.49 -20.98
CA ASP A 124 7.13 -16.87 -21.33
C ASP A 124 5.73 -17.29 -20.85
N LEU A 125 5.17 -16.59 -19.84
CA LEU A 125 3.79 -16.80 -19.38
C LEU A 125 2.74 -16.12 -20.27
N ILE A 126 3.12 -15.21 -21.16
CA ILE A 126 2.17 -14.44 -21.99
C ILE A 126 1.30 -15.35 -22.89
N PRO A 127 1.86 -16.33 -23.64
CA PRO A 127 1.05 -17.23 -24.46
C PRO A 127 0.08 -18.08 -23.64
N VAL A 128 0.43 -18.39 -22.39
CA VAL A 128 -0.39 -19.18 -21.45
C VAL A 128 -1.51 -18.33 -20.87
N ALA A 129 -1.20 -17.12 -20.43
CA ALA A 129 -2.17 -16.20 -19.84
C ALA A 129 -3.20 -15.71 -20.86
N ALA A 130 -2.75 -15.39 -22.09
CA ALA A 130 -3.57 -14.72 -23.10
C ALA A 130 -3.56 -15.42 -24.47
N PRO A 131 -3.90 -16.73 -24.57
CA PRO A 131 -3.69 -17.52 -25.78
C PRO A 131 -4.48 -16.99 -26.99
N ARG A 132 -5.69 -16.45 -26.76
CA ARG A 132 -6.52 -15.85 -27.82
C ARG A 132 -5.88 -14.58 -28.39
N ARG A 133 -5.48 -13.65 -27.52
CA ARG A 133 -4.80 -12.41 -27.91
C ARG A 133 -3.45 -12.70 -28.56
N TRP A 134 -2.69 -13.65 -28.01
CA TRP A 134 -1.42 -14.12 -28.57
C TRP A 134 -1.57 -14.55 -30.03
N LYS A 135 -2.52 -15.46 -30.30
CA LYS A 135 -2.77 -15.98 -31.64
C LYS A 135 -3.25 -14.87 -32.58
N ALA A 136 -4.19 -14.02 -32.14
CA ALA A 136 -4.74 -12.96 -32.97
C ALA A 136 -3.66 -11.94 -33.40
N ILE A 137 -2.85 -11.46 -32.45
CA ILE A 137 -1.76 -10.51 -32.74
C ILE A 137 -0.67 -11.15 -33.60
N THR A 138 -0.29 -12.40 -33.30
CA THR A 138 0.76 -13.10 -34.06
C THR A 138 0.34 -13.29 -35.52
N ASN A 139 -0.90 -13.74 -35.74
CA ASN A 139 -1.46 -13.86 -37.09
C ASN A 139 -1.49 -12.49 -37.80
N ALA A 140 -1.96 -11.43 -37.13
CA ALA A 140 -2.04 -10.11 -37.73
C ALA A 140 -0.66 -9.54 -38.10
N LEU A 141 0.37 -9.79 -37.28
CA LEU A 141 1.75 -9.41 -37.58
C LEU A 141 2.31 -10.13 -38.81
N GLU A 142 1.87 -11.36 -39.05
CA GLU A 142 2.24 -12.16 -40.23
C GLU A 142 1.48 -11.72 -41.49
N THR A 143 0.21 -11.32 -41.36
CA THR A 143 -0.67 -11.06 -42.51
C THR A 143 -0.83 -9.60 -42.92
N TRP A 144 -0.86 -8.64 -41.98
CA TRP A 144 -1.36 -7.27 -42.23
C TRP A 144 -0.28 -6.17 -42.20
N GLY A 145 1.00 -6.54 -42.08
CA GLY A 145 2.07 -5.55 -41.95
C GLY A 145 2.11 -4.88 -40.57
N LYS A 146 3.04 -3.92 -40.38
CA LYS A 146 3.52 -3.49 -39.06
C LYS A 146 2.58 -2.54 -38.28
N GLU A 147 1.46 -2.05 -38.80
CA GLU A 147 0.68 -0.99 -38.13
C GLU A 147 -0.73 -1.42 -37.67
N ASP A 148 -1.39 -2.33 -38.39
CA ASP A 148 -2.78 -2.73 -38.08
C ASP A 148 -2.92 -3.80 -36.98
N TYR A 149 -1.82 -4.46 -36.59
CA TYR A 149 -1.86 -5.56 -35.62
C TYR A 149 -2.29 -5.15 -34.20
N LYS A 150 -2.17 -3.86 -33.85
CA LYS A 150 -2.47 -3.35 -32.51
C LYS A 150 -3.94 -3.54 -32.12
N ASN A 151 -4.83 -3.56 -33.09
CA ASN A 151 -6.27 -3.78 -32.87
C ASN A 151 -6.67 -5.26 -32.92
N ALA A 152 -5.74 -6.16 -33.29
CA ALA A 152 -6.06 -7.57 -33.54
C ALA A 152 -6.50 -8.33 -32.28
N ALA A 153 -6.09 -7.88 -31.09
CA ALA A 153 -6.47 -8.48 -29.82
C ALA A 153 -7.85 -8.03 -29.29
N GLY A 154 -8.52 -7.08 -29.95
CA GLY A 154 -9.64 -6.34 -29.37
C GLY A 154 -9.15 -5.21 -28.46
N TYR A 155 -10.00 -4.20 -28.28
CA TYR A 155 -9.64 -2.94 -27.60
C TYR A 155 -9.44 -3.13 -26.09
N ASP A 156 -10.40 -3.75 -25.39
CA ASP A 156 -10.40 -3.82 -23.93
C ASP A 156 -10.42 -5.25 -23.38
N TRP A 157 -9.83 -5.43 -22.19
CA TRP A 157 -9.92 -6.66 -21.42
C TRP A 157 -11.23 -6.71 -20.65
N THR A 158 -11.96 -7.82 -20.73
CA THR A 158 -13.13 -8.02 -19.85
C THR A 158 -12.68 -8.56 -18.49
N ALA A 159 -13.52 -8.39 -17.47
CA ALA A 159 -13.27 -8.96 -16.15
C ALA A 159 -13.07 -10.49 -16.21
N ASP A 160 -13.91 -11.18 -16.99
CA ASP A 160 -13.80 -12.64 -17.19
C ASP A 160 -12.48 -13.02 -17.87
N GLU A 161 -12.03 -12.25 -18.86
CA GLU A 161 -10.76 -12.52 -19.54
C GLU A 161 -9.56 -12.33 -18.61
N LEU A 162 -9.58 -11.30 -17.75
CA LEU A 162 -8.54 -11.06 -16.76
C LEU A 162 -8.50 -12.16 -15.70
N LEU A 163 -9.66 -12.61 -15.21
CA LEU A 163 -9.76 -13.72 -14.27
C LEU A 163 -9.27 -15.03 -14.91
N ASP A 164 -9.70 -15.35 -16.13
CA ASP A 164 -9.24 -16.51 -16.88
C ASP A 164 -7.71 -16.48 -17.08
N ALA A 165 -7.14 -15.32 -17.39
CA ALA A 165 -5.70 -15.16 -17.56
C ALA A 165 -4.94 -15.44 -16.24
N MET A 166 -5.46 -14.90 -15.13
CA MET A 166 -4.89 -15.15 -13.80
C MET A 166 -4.98 -16.63 -13.42
N GLU A 167 -6.12 -17.29 -13.66
CA GLU A 167 -6.30 -18.73 -13.41
C GLU A 167 -5.38 -19.62 -14.26
N ARG A 168 -5.09 -19.23 -15.50
CA ARG A 168 -4.11 -19.96 -16.34
C ARG A 168 -2.69 -19.82 -15.78
N ILE A 169 -2.33 -18.63 -15.28
CA ILE A 169 -1.02 -18.41 -14.66
C ILE A 169 -0.87 -19.26 -13.40
N THR A 170 -1.90 -19.36 -12.54
CA THR A 170 -1.77 -20.17 -11.33
C THR A 170 -1.47 -21.64 -11.62
N GLN A 171 -1.86 -22.15 -12.78
CA GLN A 171 -1.58 -23.54 -13.21
C GLN A 171 -0.19 -23.72 -13.82
N CYS A 172 0.56 -22.65 -14.08
CA CYS A 172 1.85 -22.67 -14.79
C CYS A 172 2.95 -21.92 -14.03
N THR A 173 3.04 -22.17 -12.73
CA THR A 173 3.95 -21.47 -11.79
C THR A 173 5.18 -22.28 -11.39
N SER A 174 5.40 -23.48 -11.93
CA SER A 174 6.41 -24.44 -11.46
C SER A 174 7.87 -23.98 -11.50
N MET A 175 8.19 -22.82 -12.10
CA MET A 175 9.52 -22.23 -12.15
C MET A 175 9.58 -20.82 -11.52
N HIS A 176 8.46 -20.36 -10.97
CA HIS A 176 8.23 -18.98 -10.58
C HIS A 176 7.53 -18.89 -9.23
N LYS A 177 8.08 -18.08 -8.33
CA LYS A 177 7.44 -17.73 -7.06
C LYS A 177 7.04 -16.28 -7.08
N PHE A 178 5.89 -15.97 -6.51
CA PHE A 178 5.33 -14.63 -6.52
C PHE A 178 5.03 -14.15 -5.10
N GLY A 179 5.66 -13.04 -4.70
CA GLY A 179 5.32 -12.30 -3.49
C GLY A 179 4.47 -11.08 -3.84
N PHE A 180 3.17 -11.15 -3.56
CA PHE A 180 2.20 -10.09 -3.75
C PHE A 180 2.13 -9.20 -2.52
N PHE A 181 2.27 -7.90 -2.71
CA PHE A 181 2.08 -6.88 -1.68
C PHE A 181 0.94 -5.96 -2.11
N ILE A 182 -0.23 -6.14 -1.49
CA ILE A 182 -1.48 -5.44 -1.86
C ILE A 182 -1.88 -4.51 -0.72
N ASP A 183 -1.66 -3.22 -0.89
CA ASP A 183 -1.97 -2.19 0.09
C ASP A 183 -3.39 -1.65 -0.09
N GLY A 184 -4.09 -1.45 1.04
CA GLY A 184 -5.35 -0.72 1.11
C GLY A 184 -6.55 -1.51 0.61
N LEU A 185 -6.75 -2.75 1.05
CA LEU A 185 -7.95 -3.52 0.66
C LEU A 185 -9.24 -2.78 1.04
N ASP A 186 -9.24 -1.96 2.09
CA ASP A 186 -10.37 -1.10 2.48
C ASP A 186 -10.61 0.11 1.56
N GLU A 187 -9.68 0.40 0.65
CA GLU A 187 -9.82 1.44 -0.38
C GLU A 187 -10.43 0.89 -1.69
N TYR A 188 -10.70 -0.42 -1.75
CA TYR A 188 -11.45 -1.06 -2.81
C TYR A 188 -12.92 -0.59 -2.79
N HIS A 189 -13.43 -0.13 -3.94
CA HIS A 189 -14.75 0.53 -3.96
C HIS A 189 -15.96 -0.41 -4.04
N ALA A 190 -15.75 -1.69 -4.35
CA ALA A 190 -16.83 -2.65 -4.58
C ALA A 190 -16.97 -3.66 -3.41
N ASP A 191 -17.34 -4.91 -3.68
CA ASP A 191 -17.57 -5.91 -2.63
C ASP A 191 -16.26 -6.48 -2.05
N HIS A 192 -15.90 -6.00 -0.86
CA HIS A 192 -14.75 -6.50 -0.09
C HIS A 192 -14.78 -8.02 0.15
N ARG A 193 -15.96 -8.65 0.28
CA ARG A 193 -16.05 -10.11 0.47
C ARG A 193 -15.65 -10.87 -0.78
N ARG A 194 -15.97 -10.34 -1.96
CA ARG A 194 -15.54 -10.88 -3.24
C ARG A 194 -14.02 -10.76 -3.39
N LEU A 195 -13.46 -9.60 -3.04
CA LEU A 195 -12.01 -9.38 -3.05
C LEU A 195 -11.27 -10.35 -2.13
N VAL A 196 -11.75 -10.53 -0.89
CA VAL A 196 -11.19 -11.51 0.06
C VAL A 196 -11.20 -12.92 -0.55
N LYS A 197 -12.35 -13.36 -1.08
CA LYS A 197 -12.46 -14.70 -1.71
C LYS A 197 -11.51 -14.88 -2.89
N LEU A 198 -11.29 -13.84 -3.68
CA LEU A 198 -10.32 -13.86 -4.78
C LEU A 198 -8.90 -14.08 -4.23
N ILE A 199 -8.49 -13.29 -3.24
CA ILE A 199 -7.17 -13.41 -2.61
C ILE A 199 -6.99 -14.79 -1.97
N GLU A 200 -7.97 -15.27 -1.20
CA GLU A 200 -7.94 -16.61 -0.59
C GLU A 200 -7.82 -17.72 -1.64
N LYS A 201 -8.59 -17.62 -2.74
CA LYS A 201 -8.52 -18.58 -3.86
C LYS A 201 -7.13 -18.60 -4.50
N LEU A 202 -6.52 -17.44 -4.72
CA LEU A 202 -5.18 -17.34 -5.29
C LEU A 202 -4.09 -17.82 -4.32
N ALA A 203 -4.28 -17.59 -3.01
CA ALA A 203 -3.38 -18.04 -1.95
C ALA A 203 -3.36 -19.56 -1.74
N LEU A 204 -4.29 -20.31 -2.36
CA LEU A 204 -4.22 -21.78 -2.41
C LEU A 204 -3.04 -22.29 -3.24
N ASN A 205 -2.48 -21.46 -4.12
CA ASN A 205 -1.29 -21.82 -4.87
C ASN A 205 -0.04 -21.72 -3.96
N PRO A 206 0.73 -22.81 -3.75
CA PRO A 206 1.94 -22.80 -2.91
C PRO A 206 3.09 -21.94 -3.48
N ASP A 207 2.96 -21.46 -4.72
CA ASP A 207 3.93 -20.60 -5.37
C ASP A 207 3.64 -19.11 -5.13
N PHE A 208 2.51 -18.81 -4.48
CA PHE A 208 2.04 -17.45 -4.23
C PHE A 208 2.05 -17.12 -2.74
N LYS A 209 2.51 -15.91 -2.42
CA LYS A 209 2.44 -15.31 -1.09
C LYS A 209 1.80 -13.94 -1.16
N PHE A 210 0.95 -13.61 -0.20
CA PHE A 210 0.22 -12.36 -0.12
C PHE A 210 0.51 -11.66 1.20
N CYS A 211 1.13 -10.49 1.15
CA CYS A 211 1.10 -9.52 2.23
C CYS A 211 0.05 -8.48 1.87
N VAL A 212 -1.02 -8.40 2.65
CA VAL A 212 -2.14 -7.49 2.41
C VAL A 212 -2.29 -6.51 3.55
N SER A 213 -2.71 -5.27 3.26
CA SER A 213 -2.99 -4.28 4.30
C SER A 213 -4.43 -3.81 4.25
N SER A 214 -5.04 -3.57 5.41
CA SER A 214 -6.36 -2.92 5.48
C SER A 214 -6.64 -2.30 6.85
N ARG A 215 -7.74 -1.56 6.94
CA ARG A 215 -8.40 -1.28 8.22
C ARG A 215 -9.01 -2.56 8.84
N PRO A 216 -9.28 -2.57 10.16
CA PRO A 216 -9.94 -3.68 10.86
C PRO A 216 -11.46 -3.70 10.57
N TRP A 217 -11.85 -3.69 9.30
CA TRP A 217 -13.27 -3.80 8.93
C TRP A 217 -13.71 -5.25 8.99
N ASN A 218 -15.00 -5.46 9.32
CA ASN A 218 -15.57 -6.79 9.51
C ASN A 218 -15.24 -7.79 8.38
N PRO A 219 -15.26 -7.46 7.07
CA PRO A 219 -14.89 -8.43 6.03
C PRO A 219 -13.47 -8.99 6.18
N PHE A 220 -12.52 -8.16 6.62
CA PHE A 220 -11.11 -8.53 6.75
C PHE A 220 -10.84 -9.20 8.10
N GLU A 221 -11.40 -8.67 9.20
CA GLU A 221 -11.31 -9.31 10.53
C GLU A 221 -11.86 -10.75 10.50
N ASN A 222 -13.02 -10.96 9.86
CA ASN A 222 -13.62 -12.28 9.76
C ASN A 222 -12.78 -13.27 8.93
N ALA A 223 -11.97 -12.78 7.97
CA ALA A 223 -11.19 -13.62 7.06
C ALA A 223 -9.75 -13.86 7.56
N PHE A 224 -9.12 -12.82 8.12
CA PHE A 224 -7.70 -12.78 8.42
C PHE A 224 -7.41 -12.66 9.93
N GLY A 225 -8.36 -12.19 10.74
CA GLY A 225 -8.12 -11.88 12.16
C GLY A 225 -7.85 -13.08 13.06
N SER A 226 -8.24 -14.30 12.65
CA SER A 226 -7.90 -15.53 13.38
C SER A 226 -6.57 -16.16 12.96
N GLN A 227 -5.86 -15.57 11.99
CA GLN A 227 -4.61 -16.12 11.47
C GLN A 227 -3.41 -15.62 12.31
N PRO A 228 -2.41 -16.48 12.59
CA PRO A 228 -1.22 -16.08 13.35
C PRO A 228 -0.33 -15.10 12.58
N ASP A 229 -0.51 -15.00 11.27
CA ASP A 229 0.23 -14.15 10.35
C ASP A 229 -0.42 -12.77 10.22
N SER A 230 -0.58 -12.09 11.34
CA SER A 230 -1.12 -10.74 11.37
C SER A 230 -0.51 -9.92 12.50
N PHE A 231 -0.54 -8.60 12.37
CA PHE A 231 -0.32 -7.69 13.49
C PHE A 231 -1.12 -6.41 13.31
N VAL A 232 -1.28 -5.69 14.42
CA VAL A 232 -1.91 -4.37 14.48
C VAL A 232 -0.80 -3.31 14.51
N LEU A 233 -0.68 -2.52 13.44
CA LEU A 233 0.46 -1.62 13.23
C LEU A 233 0.60 -0.58 14.35
N GLU A 234 -0.51 0.06 14.74
CA GLU A 234 -0.49 1.11 15.78
C GLU A 234 -0.02 0.63 17.15
N GLU A 235 -0.01 -0.68 17.42
CA GLU A 235 0.49 -1.25 18.68
C GLU A 235 2.02 -1.39 18.68
N LEU A 236 2.66 -1.34 17.51
CA LEU A 236 4.08 -1.63 17.33
C LEU A 236 4.92 -0.38 16.99
N THR A 237 4.29 0.76 16.68
CA THR A 237 4.97 1.98 16.23
C THR A 237 5.31 2.98 17.33
N LYS A 238 5.11 2.64 18.62
CA LYS A 238 5.35 3.59 19.73
C LYS A 238 6.79 4.11 19.76
N GLN A 239 7.77 3.23 19.57
CA GLN A 239 9.18 3.62 19.54
C GLN A 239 9.51 4.44 18.27
N ASP A 240 8.96 4.05 17.13
CA ASP A 240 9.12 4.78 15.87
C ASP A 240 8.61 6.22 15.98
N ILE A 241 7.46 6.42 16.64
CA ILE A 241 6.91 7.76 16.90
C ILE A 241 7.85 8.58 17.77
N ARG A 242 8.40 8.01 18.84
CA ARG A 242 9.38 8.71 19.70
C ARG A 242 10.62 9.14 18.91
N ASN A 243 11.16 8.23 18.10
CA ASN A 243 12.35 8.49 17.30
C ASN A 243 12.08 9.61 16.27
N TYR A 244 10.95 9.53 15.57
CA TYR A 244 10.52 10.55 14.62
C TYR A 244 10.40 11.93 15.27
N VAL A 245 9.64 12.03 16.37
CA VAL A 245 9.44 13.31 17.07
C VAL A 245 10.76 13.86 17.62
N PHE A 246 11.62 13.00 18.16
CA PHE A 246 12.93 13.43 18.65
C PHE A 246 13.79 14.01 17.53
N GLU A 247 13.88 13.34 16.39
CA GLU A 247 14.70 13.80 15.26
C GLU A 247 14.22 15.16 14.73
N GLU A 248 12.91 15.32 14.52
CA GLU A 248 12.32 16.57 14.06
C GLU A 248 12.55 17.75 15.03
N LEU A 249 12.58 17.48 16.35
CA LEU A 249 12.78 18.53 17.37
C LEU A 249 14.26 18.73 17.76
N SER A 250 15.15 17.79 17.45
CA SER A 250 16.53 17.79 17.93
C SER A 250 17.39 18.95 17.42
N GLU A 251 17.01 19.57 16.30
CA GLU A 251 17.67 20.77 15.78
C GLU A 251 17.37 22.02 16.64
N HIS A 252 16.27 22.00 17.41
CA HIS A 252 15.74 23.15 18.13
C HIS A 252 15.81 23.00 19.66
N ILE A 253 15.92 21.77 20.16
CA ILE A 253 15.89 21.47 21.60
C ILE A 253 17.00 20.48 21.97
N GLU A 254 17.72 20.77 23.05
CA GLU A 254 18.72 19.88 23.62
C GLU A 254 18.09 18.60 24.23
N ASP A 255 18.82 17.49 24.20
CA ASP A 255 18.39 16.23 24.83
C ASP A 255 18.40 16.34 26.36
N GLN A 256 17.25 16.65 26.94
CA GLN A 256 17.04 16.80 28.39
C GLN A 256 15.86 15.95 28.88
N PRO A 257 15.76 15.62 30.18
CA PRO A 257 14.71 14.76 30.74
C PRO A 257 13.27 15.22 30.41
N GLU A 258 13.05 16.53 30.33
CA GLU A 258 11.77 17.16 29.99
C GLU A 258 11.35 16.86 28.55
N VAL A 259 12.31 16.82 27.62
CA VAL A 259 12.09 16.43 26.23
C VAL A 259 11.68 14.97 26.17
N LYS A 260 12.39 14.09 26.88
CA LYS A 260 12.02 12.66 26.96
C LYS A 260 10.58 12.49 27.44
N THR A 261 10.18 13.22 28.47
CA THR A 261 8.80 13.21 28.97
C THR A 261 7.80 13.66 27.90
N LEU A 262 8.10 14.73 27.16
CA LEU A 262 7.26 15.20 26.04
C LEU A 262 7.13 14.13 24.94
N LEU A 263 8.21 13.43 24.59
CA LEU A 263 8.17 12.36 23.60
C LEU A 263 7.25 11.22 24.03
N ASP A 264 7.30 10.83 25.32
CA ASP A 264 6.44 9.79 25.89
C ASP A 264 4.96 10.19 25.82
N GLU A 265 4.67 11.44 26.19
CA GLU A 265 3.31 12.02 26.14
C GLU A 265 2.75 12.02 24.72
N ILE A 266 3.55 12.45 23.73
CA ILE A 266 3.16 12.44 22.32
C ILE A 266 2.94 11.02 21.82
N ALA A 267 3.87 10.11 22.10
CA ALA A 267 3.79 8.73 21.63
C ALA A 267 2.58 7.98 22.20
N GLU A 268 2.23 8.23 23.47
CA GLU A 268 1.04 7.67 24.11
C GLU A 268 -0.24 8.27 23.52
N LYS A 269 -0.29 9.61 23.40
CA LYS A 269 -1.47 10.34 22.97
C LYS A 269 -1.81 10.12 21.49
N ALA A 270 -0.80 9.82 20.67
CA ALA A 270 -0.97 9.50 19.26
C ALA A 270 -1.76 8.22 19.00
N GLN A 271 -1.79 7.27 19.95
CA GLN A 271 -2.42 5.95 19.79
C GLN A 271 -2.03 5.25 18.46
N GLY A 272 -0.76 5.43 18.05
CA GLY A 272 -0.19 4.91 16.82
C GLY A 272 -0.67 5.57 15.52
N VAL A 273 -1.41 6.68 15.57
CA VAL A 273 -1.85 7.44 14.39
C VAL A 273 -0.76 8.43 13.95
N PHE A 274 0.05 8.05 12.98
CA PHE A 274 1.19 8.86 12.51
C PHE A 274 0.77 10.21 11.91
N LEU A 275 -0.42 10.32 11.30
CA LEU A 275 -0.94 11.62 10.85
C LEU A 275 -1.15 12.60 12.02
N TRP A 276 -1.60 12.10 13.17
CA TRP A 276 -1.72 12.91 14.39
C TRP A 276 -0.36 13.41 14.86
N VAL A 277 0.66 12.52 14.82
CA VAL A 277 2.04 12.85 15.18
C VAL A 277 2.60 13.93 14.26
N TYR A 278 2.42 13.79 12.95
CA TYR A 278 2.88 14.78 11.96
C TYR A 278 2.27 16.17 12.23
N LEU A 279 0.96 16.25 12.46
CA LEU A 279 0.29 17.51 12.78
C LEU A 279 0.77 18.10 14.10
N THR A 280 1.02 17.25 15.10
CA THR A 280 1.54 17.65 16.41
C THR A 280 2.94 18.22 16.27
N VAL A 281 3.87 17.52 15.61
CA VAL A 281 5.24 17.98 15.37
C VAL A 281 5.22 19.34 14.66
N LYS A 282 4.40 19.50 13.61
CA LYS A 282 4.24 20.79 12.94
C LYS A 282 3.81 21.90 13.91
N SER A 283 2.82 21.64 14.77
CA SER A 283 2.37 22.60 15.77
C SER A 283 3.43 22.93 16.83
N LEU A 284 4.35 22.01 17.12
CA LEU A 284 5.46 22.21 18.05
C LEU A 284 6.60 23.01 17.42
N LEU A 285 6.95 22.73 16.16
CA LEU A 285 7.91 23.51 15.39
C LEU A 285 7.45 24.98 15.25
N GLU A 286 6.17 25.20 14.95
CA GLU A 286 5.58 26.55 14.94
C GLU A 286 5.71 27.25 16.31
N GLY A 287 5.62 26.51 17.42
CA GLY A 287 5.83 27.08 18.76
C GLY A 287 7.29 27.40 19.05
N LEU A 288 8.21 26.56 18.59
CA LEU A 288 9.65 26.80 18.71
C LEU A 288 10.07 28.05 17.94
N ASP A 289 9.51 28.27 16.74
CA ASP A 289 9.71 29.50 15.96
C ASP A 289 9.22 30.76 16.71
N GLU A 290 8.18 30.63 17.54
CA GLU A 290 7.66 31.69 18.42
C GLU A 290 8.46 31.85 19.73
N GLY A 291 9.45 30.99 19.98
CA GLY A 291 10.27 31.01 21.20
C GLY A 291 9.65 30.30 22.40
N ASP A 292 8.70 29.38 22.17
CA ASP A 292 8.06 28.62 23.24
C ASP A 292 9.05 27.73 24.00
N SER A 293 9.02 27.84 25.32
CA SER A 293 9.74 26.90 26.18
C SER A 293 9.14 25.48 26.12
N ILE A 294 9.91 24.47 26.50
CA ILE A 294 9.44 23.07 26.61
C ILE A 294 8.15 22.92 27.43
N ARG A 295 7.96 23.77 28.44
CA ARG A 295 6.73 23.80 29.25
C ARG A 295 5.51 24.21 28.44
N ILE A 296 5.66 25.20 27.55
CA ILE A 296 4.57 25.64 26.67
C ILE A 296 4.31 24.59 25.59
N LEU A 297 5.36 23.97 25.04
CA LEU A 297 5.21 22.86 24.09
C LEU A 297 4.41 21.69 24.68
N ARG A 298 4.68 21.29 25.94
CA ARG A 298 3.87 20.30 26.65
C ARG A 298 2.41 20.75 26.81
N GLN A 299 2.17 22.01 27.18
CA GLN A 299 0.81 22.56 27.24
C GLN A 299 0.10 22.53 25.87
N ARG A 300 0.81 22.79 24.77
CA ARG A 300 0.26 22.62 23.41
C ARG A 300 -0.20 21.18 23.22
N VAL A 301 0.66 20.20 23.50
CA VAL A 301 0.33 18.77 23.40
C VAL A 301 -0.87 18.41 24.26
N GLU A 302 -0.94 18.85 25.52
CA GLU A 302 -2.06 18.60 26.43
C GLU A 302 -3.41 19.06 25.85
N GLN A 303 -3.44 20.21 25.17
CA GLN A 303 -4.66 20.78 24.57
C GLN A 303 -5.11 20.09 23.27
N LEU A 304 -4.23 19.32 22.61
CA LEU A 304 -4.62 18.60 21.40
C LEU A 304 -5.54 17.42 21.76
N PRO A 305 -6.63 17.17 21.03
CA PRO A 305 -7.41 15.94 21.19
C PRO A 305 -6.58 14.73 20.75
N SER A 306 -6.71 13.58 21.41
CA SER A 306 -6.06 12.33 20.95
C SER A 306 -6.78 11.73 19.73
N ASP A 307 -8.10 11.89 19.65
CA ASP A 307 -8.87 11.48 18.48
C ASP A 307 -8.58 12.38 17.28
N LEU A 308 -8.27 11.78 16.13
CA LEU A 308 -7.91 12.51 14.92
C LEU A 308 -9.08 13.34 14.38
N GLY A 309 -10.33 12.87 14.50
CA GLY A 309 -11.52 13.62 14.09
C GLY A 309 -11.70 14.88 14.94
N ALA A 310 -11.64 14.74 16.25
CA ALA A 310 -11.68 15.88 17.18
C ALA A 310 -10.50 16.85 16.97
N TYR A 311 -9.31 16.35 16.60
CA TYR A 311 -8.18 17.20 16.26
C TYR A 311 -8.45 18.00 14.96
N PHE A 312 -9.04 17.38 13.93
CA PHE A 312 -9.50 18.12 12.75
C PHE A 312 -10.56 19.18 13.10
N ASP A 313 -11.53 18.85 13.96
CA ASP A 313 -12.52 19.82 14.43
C ASP A 313 -11.86 21.03 15.12
N LEU A 314 -10.84 20.78 15.95
CA LEU A 314 -10.05 21.84 16.58
C LEU A 314 -9.33 22.70 15.53
N ILE A 315 -8.67 22.09 14.55
CA ILE A 315 -7.98 22.82 13.46
C ILE A 315 -8.98 23.67 12.67
N LEU A 316 -10.10 23.07 12.27
CA LEU A 316 -11.15 23.75 11.52
C LEU A 316 -11.80 24.86 12.34
N SER A 317 -11.95 24.69 13.66
CA SER A 317 -12.52 25.72 14.55
C SER A 317 -11.71 27.01 14.54
N ARG A 318 -10.37 26.91 14.41
CA ARG A 318 -9.43 28.04 14.39
C ARG A 318 -9.39 28.78 13.05
N VAL A 319 -9.91 28.19 11.98
CA VAL A 319 -10.05 28.88 10.68
C VAL A 319 -11.06 30.02 10.82
N HIS A 320 -10.67 31.23 10.40
CA HIS A 320 -11.54 32.41 10.46
C HIS A 320 -12.83 32.16 9.67
N HIS A 321 -13.98 32.59 10.21
CA HIS A 321 -15.31 32.26 9.67
C HIS A 321 -15.51 32.64 8.19
N VAL A 322 -14.88 33.71 7.73
CA VAL A 322 -14.89 34.14 6.32
C VAL A 322 -14.33 33.06 5.39
N TYR A 323 -13.30 32.33 5.82
CA TYR A 323 -12.69 31.26 5.04
C TYR A 323 -13.35 29.90 5.25
N LYS A 324 -14.18 29.72 6.29
CA LYS A 324 -14.87 28.45 6.53
C LYS A 324 -15.85 28.08 5.43
N SER A 325 -16.62 29.05 4.92
CA SER A 325 -17.54 28.80 3.80
C SER A 325 -16.78 28.50 2.51
N MET A 326 -15.69 29.24 2.24
CA MET A 326 -14.86 29.02 1.05
C MET A 326 -14.13 27.67 1.11
N ASN A 327 -13.59 27.29 2.26
CA ASN A 327 -12.92 26.00 2.47
C ASN A 327 -13.91 24.83 2.42
N GLY A 328 -15.12 24.99 2.98
CA GLY A 328 -16.19 23.99 2.87
C GLY A 328 -16.60 23.76 1.42
N THR A 329 -16.82 24.83 0.66
CA THR A 329 -17.11 24.76 -0.78
C THR A 329 -15.94 24.16 -1.56
N ALA A 330 -14.69 24.51 -1.24
CA ALA A 330 -13.53 23.94 -1.91
C ALA A 330 -13.34 22.44 -1.62
N LEU A 331 -13.56 22.00 -0.37
CA LEU A 331 -13.56 20.59 0.02
C LEU A 331 -14.68 19.82 -0.68
N GLN A 332 -15.88 20.40 -0.74
CA GLN A 332 -17.02 19.78 -1.40
C GLN A 332 -16.82 19.70 -2.92
N LEU A 333 -16.36 20.77 -3.57
CA LEU A 333 -16.01 20.77 -4.99
C LEU A 333 -14.85 19.80 -5.29
N SER A 334 -13.86 19.68 -4.40
CA SER A 334 -12.77 18.70 -4.56
C SER A 334 -13.26 17.27 -4.40
N PHE A 335 -14.22 17.03 -3.51
CA PHE A 335 -14.86 15.72 -3.34
C PHE A 335 -15.75 15.37 -4.55
N GLU A 336 -16.56 16.31 -5.04
CA GLU A 336 -17.43 16.14 -6.21
C GLU A 336 -16.61 15.99 -7.52
N ALA A 337 -15.49 16.70 -7.65
CA ALA A 337 -14.59 16.55 -8.80
C ALA A 337 -13.75 15.25 -8.77
N ALA A 338 -13.70 14.57 -7.62
CA ALA A 338 -13.02 13.28 -7.45
C ALA A 338 -13.97 12.06 -7.57
N GLN A 339 -15.27 12.29 -7.75
CA GLN A 339 -16.26 11.27 -8.14
C GLN A 339 -16.30 11.14 -9.66
#